data_AF-A0A2V2WWD8-F1
#
_entry.id   AF-A0A2V2WWD8-F1
#
_cell.length_a   1.000
_cell.length_b   1.000
_cell.length_c   1.000
_cell.angle_alpha   90.00
_cell.angle_beta   90.00
_cell.angle_gamma   90.00
#
_symmetry.space_group_name_H-M   'P 1'
#
loop_
_entity.id
_entity.type
_entity.pdbx_description
1 polymer ?
#
loop_
_entity_poly.entity_id
_entity_poly.type
_entity_poly.pdbx_seq_one_letter_code
_entity_poly.pdbx_strand_id
1 'polypeptide(L)'
;MRSTRERYEERDENKRAQMMSDGGSLEETPSTSGLLVPPSLAAVLRPHQIDALHFLWRKLVEEGIQRVIQASPLAPLPERVRLYQEVFGCIVGHSMGLGKTVTILSFLLLLQQHYTVSSRSAPALRAIVLTPRSCTYHWQCTAKEWMLPALFNDTLLPIYVPLGSPRD
;
A
#
# COMPACT_ATOMS: atom_id res chain seq x y z
N MET A 1 -43.64 21.87 -5.40
CA MET A 1 -42.68 21.17 -4.52
C MET A 1 -42.02 20.07 -5.35
N ARG A 2 -40.70 20.11 -5.56
CA ARG A 2 -39.98 19.06 -6.32
C ARG A 2 -39.95 17.74 -5.56
N SER A 3 -40.17 16.64 -6.27
CA SER A 3 -40.20 15.28 -5.72
C SER A 3 -38.83 14.90 -5.16
N THR A 4 -38.81 14.05 -4.13
CA THR A 4 -37.57 13.54 -3.52
C THR A 4 -36.68 12.86 -4.56
N ARG A 5 -37.28 12.19 -5.55
CA ARG A 5 -36.58 11.51 -6.65
C ARG A 5 -35.84 12.47 -7.58
N GLU A 6 -36.48 13.57 -7.95
CA GLU A 6 -35.88 14.63 -8.78
C GLU A 6 -34.67 15.26 -8.08
N ARG A 7 -34.73 15.38 -6.75
CA ARG A 7 -33.60 15.86 -5.93
C ARG A 7 -32.42 14.88 -5.86
N TYR A 8 -32.66 13.58 -5.99
CA TYR A 8 -31.59 12.58 -6.06
C TYR A 8 -30.92 12.57 -7.44
N GLU A 9 -31.72 12.64 -8.51
CA GLU A 9 -31.23 12.66 -9.89
C GLU A 9 -30.41 13.93 -10.16
N GLU A 10 -30.88 15.11 -9.72
CA GLU A 10 -30.16 16.39 -9.82
C GLU A 10 -28.85 16.38 -9.01
N ARG A 11 -28.80 15.65 -7.88
CA ARG A 11 -27.60 15.51 -7.06
C ARG A 11 -26.56 14.60 -7.70
N ASP A 12 -26.98 13.54 -8.38
CA ASP A 12 -26.07 12.65 -9.10
C ASP A 12 -25.58 13.28 -10.41
N GLU A 13 -26.41 14.08 -11.10
CA GLU A 13 -25.98 14.88 -12.24
C GLU A 13 -24.98 15.97 -11.82
N ASN A 14 -25.24 16.71 -10.74
CA ASN A 14 -24.28 17.67 -10.22
C ASN A 14 -22.99 17.01 -9.72
N LYS A 15 -23.05 15.82 -9.13
CA LYS A 15 -21.83 15.05 -8.76
C LYS A 15 -21.06 14.61 -9.99
N ARG A 16 -21.73 14.15 -11.05
CA ARG A 16 -21.09 13.78 -12.32
C ARG A 16 -20.46 14.98 -13.01
N ALA A 17 -21.16 16.11 -13.04
CA ALA A 17 -20.64 17.37 -13.58
C ALA A 17 -19.46 17.88 -12.75
N GLN A 18 -19.53 17.77 -11.41
CA GLN A 18 -18.41 18.10 -10.51
C GLN A 18 -17.20 17.20 -10.76
N MET A 19 -17.40 15.88 -10.98
CA MET A 19 -16.32 14.94 -11.31
C MET A 19 -15.72 15.19 -12.70
N MET A 20 -16.49 15.78 -13.63
CA MET A 20 -16.01 16.18 -14.96
C MET A 20 -15.34 17.57 -14.96
N SER A 21 -15.72 18.47 -14.05
CA SER A 21 -15.09 19.79 -13.90
C SER A 21 -13.84 19.76 -13.03
N ASP A 22 -13.79 18.84 -12.06
CA ASP A 22 -12.60 18.54 -11.25
C ASP A 22 -11.66 17.59 -12.00
N GLY A 23 -11.54 17.81 -13.32
CA GLY A 23 -10.43 17.34 -14.13
C GLY A 23 -9.14 18.01 -13.65
N GLY A 24 -8.77 17.74 -12.40
CA GLY A 24 -7.38 17.64 -12.03
C GLY A 24 -6.78 16.72 -13.07
N SER A 25 -5.80 17.25 -13.79
CA SER A 25 -4.97 16.50 -14.71
C SER A 25 -4.80 15.10 -14.11
N LEU A 26 -5.17 14.08 -14.87
CA LEU A 26 -4.49 12.80 -14.74
C LEU A 26 -3.03 13.17 -14.98
N GLU A 27 -2.33 13.61 -13.93
CA GLU A 27 -0.90 13.50 -13.89
C GLU A 27 -0.70 12.02 -14.17
N GLU A 28 -0.25 11.72 -15.39
CA GLU A 28 0.52 10.55 -15.66
C GLU A 28 1.66 10.62 -14.65
N THR A 29 1.40 10.11 -13.45
CA THR A 29 2.41 10.05 -12.42
C THR A 29 3.52 9.26 -13.07
N PRO A 30 4.74 9.80 -13.16
CA PRO A 30 5.81 9.16 -13.91
C PRO A 30 5.87 7.71 -13.44
N SER A 31 5.75 6.79 -14.40
CA SER A 31 5.45 5.36 -14.21
C SER A 31 6.53 4.60 -13.43
N THR A 32 7.56 5.29 -12.95
CA THR A 32 8.81 4.69 -12.53
C THR A 32 9.15 5.20 -11.15
N SER A 33 8.57 4.57 -10.13
CA SER A 33 9.23 4.58 -8.82
C SER A 33 10.52 3.77 -8.93
N GLY A 34 11.47 3.98 -8.01
CA GLY A 34 12.69 3.20 -7.86
C GLY A 34 12.47 1.77 -7.35
N LEU A 35 11.22 1.29 -7.34
CA LEU A 35 10.91 -0.10 -6.99
C LEU A 35 11.42 -1.04 -8.08
N LEU A 36 12.23 -2.01 -7.67
CA LEU A 36 12.59 -3.16 -8.50
C LEU A 36 11.67 -4.33 -8.18
N VAL A 37 10.78 -4.68 -9.11
CA VAL A 37 9.92 -5.87 -8.99
C VAL A 37 10.66 -7.08 -9.56
N PRO A 38 10.91 -8.14 -8.75
CA PRO A 38 11.58 -9.35 -9.24
C PRO A 38 10.85 -9.96 -10.45
N PRO A 39 11.55 -10.48 -11.47
CA PRO A 39 10.91 -11.05 -12.66
C PRO A 39 9.93 -12.18 -12.35
N SER A 40 10.23 -13.02 -11.35
CA SER A 40 9.35 -14.10 -10.88
C SER A 40 8.02 -13.57 -10.36
N LEU A 41 8.05 -12.45 -9.62
CA LEU A 41 6.87 -11.77 -9.12
C LEU A 41 6.11 -11.04 -10.25
N ALA A 42 6.83 -10.32 -11.12
CA ALA A 42 6.25 -9.62 -12.25
C ALA A 42 5.51 -10.58 -13.22
N ALA A 43 5.98 -11.82 -13.35
CA ALA A 43 5.36 -12.85 -14.18
C ALA A 43 3.98 -13.32 -13.67
N VAL A 44 3.71 -13.20 -12.37
CA VAL A 44 2.45 -13.67 -11.77
C VAL A 44 1.46 -12.54 -11.46
N LEU A 45 1.94 -11.30 -11.33
CA LEU A 45 1.10 -10.13 -11.08
C LEU A 45 0.49 -9.58 -12.38
N ARG A 46 -0.72 -9.04 -12.25
CA ARG A 46 -1.38 -8.30 -13.34
C ARG A 46 -0.80 -6.88 -13.47
N PRO A 47 -0.86 -6.25 -14.66
CA PRO A 47 -0.32 -4.90 -14.87
C PRO A 47 -0.80 -3.88 -13.83
N HIS A 48 -2.11 -3.85 -13.54
CA HIS A 48 -2.68 -2.94 -12.54
C HIS A 48 -2.13 -3.18 -11.11
N GLN A 49 -1.72 -4.41 -10.80
CA GLN A 49 -1.11 -4.72 -9.51
C GLN A 49 0.33 -4.19 -9.45
N ILE A 50 1.08 -4.30 -10.55
CA ILE A 50 2.43 -3.74 -10.69
C ILE A 50 2.37 -2.21 -10.59
N ASP A 51 1.43 -1.57 -11.28
CA ASP A 51 1.21 -0.13 -11.20
C ASP A 51 0.92 0.31 -9.76
N ALA A 52 0.08 -0.44 -9.04
CA ALA A 52 -0.18 -0.18 -7.63
C ALA A 52 1.06 -0.38 -6.75
N LEU A 53 1.93 -1.35 -7.04
CA LEU A 53 3.20 -1.49 -6.31
C LEU A 53 4.09 -0.25 -6.49
N HIS A 54 4.22 0.25 -7.72
CA HIS A 54 4.99 1.47 -7.98
C HIS A 54 4.37 2.68 -7.28
N PHE A 55 3.05 2.82 -7.31
CA PHE A 55 2.31 3.86 -6.58
C PHE A 55 2.57 3.81 -5.07
N LEU A 56 2.40 2.63 -4.46
CA LEU A 56 2.65 2.40 -3.03
C LEU A 56 4.10 2.74 -2.66
N TRP A 57 5.06 2.31 -3.47
CA TRP A 57 6.47 2.55 -3.23
C TRP A 57 6.81 4.03 -3.23
N ARG A 58 6.36 4.76 -4.26
CA ARG A 58 6.58 6.20 -4.36
C ARG A 58 5.99 6.94 -3.15
N LYS A 59 4.73 6.65 -2.80
CA LYS A 59 4.02 7.36 -1.72
C LYS A 59 4.48 7.01 -0.32
N LEU A 60 4.74 5.74 -0.04
CA LEU A 60 5.07 5.29 1.32
C LEU A 60 6.58 5.24 1.57
N VAL A 61 7.39 4.91 0.57
CA VAL A 61 8.82 4.67 0.74
C VAL A 61 9.62 5.91 0.34
N GLU A 62 9.52 6.37 -0.90
CA GLU A 62 10.34 7.47 -1.42
C GLU A 62 9.93 8.82 -0.82
N GLU A 63 8.66 9.19 -0.98
CA GLU A 63 8.10 10.43 -0.45
C GLU A 63 7.88 10.37 1.08
N GLY A 64 7.86 9.16 1.67
CA GLY A 64 7.57 8.91 3.08
C GLY A 64 8.79 8.48 3.89
N ILE A 65 8.93 7.17 4.12
CA ILE A 65 9.91 6.60 5.06
C ILE A 65 11.34 7.05 4.76
N GLN A 66 11.79 6.99 3.50
CA GLN A 66 13.17 7.34 3.13
C GLN A 66 13.46 8.82 3.33
N ARG A 67 12.52 9.70 2.99
CA ARG A 67 12.64 11.14 3.25
C ARG A 67 12.87 11.41 4.74
N VAL A 68 12.08 10.79 5.62
CA VAL A 68 12.23 10.95 7.07
C VAL A 68 13.59 10.41 7.55
N ILE A 69 13.99 9.21 7.10
CA ILE A 69 15.27 8.59 7.49
C ILE A 69 16.47 9.44 7.02
N GLN A 70 16.43 9.99 5.81
CA GLN A 70 17.54 10.76 5.23
C GLN A 70 17.65 12.17 5.83
N ALA A 71 16.52 12.84 6.13
CA ALA A 71 16.52 14.19 6.67
C ALA A 71 16.80 14.24 8.19
N SER A 72 16.47 13.18 8.95
CA SER A 72 16.55 13.22 10.42
C SER A 72 17.96 13.39 11.01
N PRO A 73 19.04 12.75 10.52
CA PRO A 73 20.35 12.77 11.19
C PRO A 73 21.01 14.15 11.27
N LEU A 74 20.75 15.03 10.29
CA LEU A 74 21.38 16.35 10.18
C LEU A 74 20.46 17.50 10.64
N ALA A 75 19.19 17.22 10.92
CA ALA A 75 18.21 18.23 11.26
C ALA A 75 18.31 18.67 12.74
N PRO A 76 18.19 19.98 13.04
CA PRO A 76 17.99 20.48 14.40
C PRO A 76 16.78 19.82 15.09
N LEU A 77 16.80 19.71 16.43
CA LEU A 77 15.74 19.03 17.19
C LEU A 77 14.31 19.48 16.84
N PRO A 78 13.99 20.78 16.69
CA PRO A 78 12.64 21.22 16.31
C PRO A 78 12.20 20.71 14.93
N GLU A 79 13.14 20.62 13.99
CA GLU A 79 12.88 20.13 12.63
C GLU A 79 12.72 18.61 12.62
N ARG A 80 13.51 17.88 13.42
CA ARG A 80 13.32 16.43 13.60
C ARG A 80 11.94 16.10 14.14
N VAL A 81 11.46 16.85 15.14
CA VAL A 81 10.10 16.66 15.68
C VAL A 81 9.05 16.85 14.59
N ARG A 82 9.18 17.90 13.76
CA ARG A 82 8.27 18.13 12.63
C ARG A 82 8.33 17.00 11.60
N LEU A 83 9.52 16.54 11.23
CA LEU A 83 9.71 15.42 10.29
C LEU A 83 9.04 14.13 10.80
N TYR A 84 9.16 13.81 12.09
CA TYR A 84 8.47 12.64 12.66
C TYR A 84 6.95 12.81 12.80
N GLN A 85 6.44 14.03 12.66
CA GLN A 85 5.02 14.32 12.62
C GLN A 85 4.47 14.39 11.18
N GLU A 86 5.32 14.33 10.16
CA GLU A 86 4.86 14.23 8.77
C GLU A 86 4.07 12.94 8.59
N VAL A 87 2.86 13.07 8.03
CA VAL A 87 1.98 11.95 7.73
C VAL A 87 2.10 11.64 6.26
N PHE A 88 2.53 10.42 5.94
CA PHE A 88 2.47 9.86 4.59
C PHE A 88 1.57 8.63 4.59
N GLY A 89 0.79 8.49 3.52
CA GLY A 89 -0.23 7.47 3.40
C GLY A 89 -0.78 7.42 1.99
N CYS A 90 -1.52 6.36 1.69
CA CYS A 90 -2.09 6.15 0.39
C CYS A 90 -3.34 5.27 0.47
N ILE A 91 -4.24 5.41 -0.50
CA ILE A 91 -5.45 4.59 -0.62
C ILE A 91 -5.35 3.79 -1.92
N VAL A 92 -5.35 2.46 -1.83
CA VAL A 92 -5.44 1.59 -3.00
C VAL A 92 -6.91 1.36 -3.35
N GLY A 93 -7.43 2.20 -4.23
CA GLY A 93 -8.85 2.27 -4.62
C GLY A 93 -9.30 1.27 -5.68
N HIS A 94 -8.57 0.17 -5.91
CA HIS A 94 -8.99 -0.84 -6.89
C HIS A 94 -10.36 -1.45 -6.55
N SER A 95 -11.16 -1.73 -7.59
CA SER A 95 -12.42 -2.46 -7.49
C SER A 95 -12.27 -3.80 -6.75
N MET A 96 -13.37 -4.30 -6.18
CA MET A 96 -13.39 -5.62 -5.55
C MET A 96 -13.06 -6.72 -6.57
N GLY A 97 -12.36 -7.77 -6.13
CA GLY A 97 -11.93 -8.88 -7.00
C GLY A 97 -10.61 -8.66 -7.73
N LEU A 98 -10.04 -7.45 -7.77
CA LEU A 98 -8.78 -7.17 -8.47
C LEU A 98 -7.49 -7.60 -7.74
N GLY A 99 -7.59 -8.46 -6.72
CA GLY A 99 -6.42 -9.04 -6.05
C GLY A 99 -5.65 -8.06 -5.14
N LYS A 100 -6.32 -7.09 -4.51
CA LYS A 100 -5.69 -6.12 -3.59
C LYS A 100 -4.87 -6.79 -2.48
N THR A 101 -5.36 -7.88 -1.90
CA THR A 101 -4.65 -8.62 -0.83
C THR A 101 -3.25 -9.05 -1.29
N VAL A 102 -3.17 -9.68 -2.47
CA VAL A 102 -1.89 -10.12 -3.07
C VAL A 102 -0.99 -8.92 -3.37
N THR A 103 -1.56 -7.82 -3.89
CA THR A 103 -0.81 -6.58 -4.13
C THR A 103 -0.18 -6.03 -2.84
N ILE A 104 -0.95 -5.96 -1.74
CA ILE A 104 -0.45 -5.44 -0.46
C ILE A 104 0.60 -6.40 0.15
N LEU A 105 0.38 -7.71 0.11
CA LEU A 105 1.36 -8.69 0.60
C LEU A 105 2.68 -8.61 -0.20
N SER A 106 2.58 -8.47 -1.53
CA SER A 106 3.74 -8.29 -2.40
C SER A 106 4.50 -7.02 -2.04
N PHE A 107 3.79 -5.90 -1.82
CA PHE A 107 4.40 -4.65 -1.36
C PHE A 107 5.14 -4.82 -0.02
N LEU A 108 4.51 -5.46 0.97
CA LEU A 108 5.12 -5.66 2.29
C LEU A 108 6.39 -6.52 2.22
N LEU A 109 6.41 -7.54 1.37
CA LEU A 109 7.59 -8.37 1.11
C LEU A 109 8.73 -7.56 0.50
N LEU A 110 8.45 -6.83 -0.58
CA LEU A 110 9.44 -6.00 -1.26
C LEU A 110 9.99 -4.91 -0.33
N LEU A 111 9.12 -4.33 0.49
CA LEU A 111 9.50 -3.36 1.52
C LEU A 111 10.47 -3.96 2.53
N GLN A 112 10.14 -5.13 3.08
CA GLN A 112 11.03 -5.78 4.03
C GLN A 112 12.34 -6.20 3.39
N GLN A 113 12.33 -6.76 2.19
CA GLN A 113 13.55 -7.14 1.47
C GLN A 113 14.48 -5.93 1.29
N HIS A 114 13.93 -4.79 0.86
CA HIS A 114 14.68 -3.55 0.67
C HIS A 114 15.39 -3.07 1.93
N TYR A 115 14.70 -3.10 3.08
CA TYR A 115 15.28 -2.65 4.35
C TYR A 115 16.11 -3.71 5.08
N THR A 116 15.94 -5.00 4.75
CA THR A 116 16.80 -6.09 5.27
C THR A 116 18.16 -6.07 4.58
N VAL A 117 18.20 -5.81 3.27
CA VAL A 117 19.45 -5.69 2.49
C VAL A 117 20.15 -4.36 2.76
N SER A 118 19.40 -3.27 3.01
CA SER A 118 19.94 -1.94 3.30
C SER A 118 20.45 -1.83 4.75
N SER A 119 21.50 -2.58 5.07
CA SER A 119 22.10 -2.88 6.38
C SER A 119 22.60 -1.68 7.23
N ARG A 120 22.27 -0.42 6.95
CA ARG A 120 22.93 0.72 7.64
C ARG A 120 22.05 1.75 8.33
N SER A 121 20.73 1.76 8.18
CA SER A 121 19.95 2.88 8.77
C SER A 121 18.50 2.62 9.18
N ALA A 122 17.93 1.44 8.95
CA ALA A 122 16.52 1.19 9.27
C ALA A 122 16.34 0.09 10.33
N PRO A 123 15.52 0.30 11.37
CA PRO A 123 15.14 -0.76 12.30
C PRO A 123 14.34 -1.84 11.55
N ALA A 124 14.36 -3.07 12.08
CA ALA A 124 13.57 -4.18 11.55
C ALA A 124 12.10 -3.77 11.38
N LEU A 125 11.66 -3.56 10.13
CA LEU A 125 10.31 -3.10 9.83
C LEU A 125 9.30 -4.19 10.17
N ARG A 126 8.37 -3.84 11.05
CA ARG A 126 7.22 -4.67 11.41
C ARG A 126 5.97 -4.03 10.85
N ALA A 127 5.27 -4.75 9.99
CA ALA A 127 3.99 -4.33 9.45
C ALA A 127 2.84 -4.94 10.27
N ILE A 128 1.79 -4.15 10.52
CA ILE A 128 0.55 -4.63 11.11
C ILE A 128 -0.54 -4.47 10.06
N VAL A 129 -1.19 -5.58 9.69
CA VAL A 129 -2.35 -5.56 8.80
C VAL A 129 -3.61 -5.66 9.64
N LEU A 130 -4.41 -4.60 9.65
CA LEU A 130 -5.71 -4.58 10.31
C LEU A 130 -6.78 -5.02 9.30
N THR A 131 -7.58 -6.02 9.68
CA THR A 131 -8.64 -6.57 8.81
C THR A 131 -9.91 -6.79 9.62
N PRO A 132 -11.10 -6.74 9.01
CA PRO A 132 -12.30 -7.27 9.63
C PRO A 132 -12.08 -8.73 10.03
N ARG A 133 -12.68 -9.16 11.15
CA ARG A 133 -12.52 -10.53 11.66
C ARG A 133 -12.86 -11.60 10.63
N SER A 134 -13.88 -11.36 9.80
CA SER A 134 -14.30 -12.27 8.72
C SER A 134 -13.27 -12.41 7.60
N CYS A 135 -12.35 -11.46 7.46
CA CYS A 135 -11.32 -11.45 6.43
C CYS A 135 -9.97 -12.01 6.92
N THR A 136 -9.76 -12.11 8.24
CA THR A 136 -8.46 -12.52 8.80
C THR A 136 -8.02 -13.89 8.28
N TYR A 137 -8.92 -14.87 8.22
CA TYR A 137 -8.62 -16.20 7.67
C TYR A 137 -8.28 -16.16 6.18
N HIS A 138 -8.97 -15.32 5.39
CA HIS A 138 -8.66 -15.14 3.97
C HIS A 138 -7.28 -14.52 3.75
N TRP A 139 -6.88 -13.55 4.58
CA TRP A 139 -5.54 -12.98 4.53
C TRP A 139 -4.47 -14.02 4.87
N GLN A 140 -4.70 -14.87 5.87
CA GLN A 140 -3.80 -15.99 6.20
C GLN A 140 -3.64 -16.97 5.04
N CYS A 141 -4.75 -17.38 4.42
CA CYS A 141 -4.71 -18.31 3.28
C CYS A 141 -3.97 -17.70 2.09
N THR A 142 -4.30 -16.45 1.74
CA THR A 142 -3.63 -15.72 0.65
C THR A 142 -2.14 -15.60 0.92
N ALA A 143 -1.76 -15.28 2.16
CA ALA A 143 -0.35 -15.18 2.53
C ALA A 143 0.39 -16.53 2.40
N LYS A 144 -0.21 -17.62 2.88
CA LYS A 144 0.36 -18.96 2.74
C LYS A 144 0.51 -19.39 1.26
N GLU A 145 -0.44 -19.01 0.42
CA GLU A 145 -0.46 -19.35 -1.00
C GLU A 145 0.56 -18.53 -1.81
N TRP A 146 0.68 -17.23 -1.53
CA TRP A 146 1.43 -16.31 -2.38
C TRP A 146 2.83 -15.99 -1.88
N MET A 147 3.12 -16.12 -0.58
CA MET A 147 4.42 -15.71 -0.02
C MET A 147 5.44 -16.84 -0.11
N LEU A 148 5.66 -17.30 -1.34
CA LEU A 148 6.52 -18.43 -1.66
C LEU A 148 7.97 -17.96 -1.86
N PRO A 149 8.98 -18.69 -1.36
CA PRO A 149 10.40 -18.39 -1.58
C PRO A 149 10.76 -18.16 -3.05
N ALA A 150 10.17 -18.94 -3.96
CA ALA A 150 10.39 -18.84 -5.41
C ALA A 150 9.99 -17.49 -6.02
N LEU A 151 9.04 -16.78 -5.40
CA LEU A 151 8.59 -15.47 -5.86
C LEU A 151 9.39 -14.31 -5.22
N PHE A 152 10.09 -14.56 -4.11
CA PHE A 152 10.67 -13.52 -3.26
C PHE A 152 12.12 -13.82 -2.79
N ASN A 153 12.90 -14.57 -3.58
CA ASN A 153 14.31 -14.88 -3.34
C ASN A 153 14.60 -15.32 -1.88
N ASP A 154 13.87 -16.32 -1.40
CA ASP A 154 14.00 -16.89 -0.05
C ASP A 154 13.68 -15.93 1.11
N THR A 155 13.09 -14.76 0.83
CA THR A 155 12.59 -13.86 1.87
C THR A 155 11.43 -14.51 2.62
N LEU A 156 11.66 -14.87 3.88
CA LEU A 156 10.62 -15.38 4.77
C LEU A 156 9.99 -14.24 5.55
N LEU A 157 8.66 -14.17 5.49
CA LEU A 157 7.89 -13.24 6.29
C LEU A 157 7.24 -13.99 7.45
N PRO A 158 7.73 -13.83 8.69
CA PRO A 158 7.05 -14.42 9.84
C PRO A 158 5.71 -13.71 10.03
N ILE A 159 4.62 -14.43 9.74
CA ILE A 159 3.26 -13.94 9.94
C ILE A 159 2.80 -14.37 11.33
N TYR A 160 2.60 -13.38 12.19
CA TYR A 160 1.93 -13.60 13.45
C TYR A 160 0.47 -13.19 13.32
N VAL A 161 -0.44 -14.14 13.58
CA VAL A 161 -1.85 -13.82 13.77
C VAL A 161 -2.19 -14.11 15.22
N PRO A 162 -2.59 -13.10 16.00
CA PRO A 162 -3.13 -13.33 17.33
C PRO A 162 -4.45 -14.08 17.18
N LEU A 163 -4.39 -15.41 17.21
CA LEU A 163 -5.58 -16.22 17.35
C LEU A 163 -6.15 -15.92 18.73
N GLY A 164 -7.38 -15.39 18.77
CA GLY A 164 -8.23 -15.71 19.92
C GLY A 164 -8.35 -17.24 19.93
N SER A 165 -8.03 -17.85 21.07
CA SER A 165 -8.16 -19.29 21.32
C SER A 165 -9.32 -19.90 20.54
N PRO A 166 -9.16 -21.09 19.92
CA PRO A 166 -10.35 -21.87 19.62
C PRO A 166 -11.13 -21.97 20.94
N ARG A 167 -12.42 -21.62 20.90
CA ARG A 167 -13.29 -22.01 22.01
C ARG A 167 -13.40 -23.52 21.89
N ASP A 168 -12.78 -24.22 22.85
CA ASP A 168 -13.10 -25.61 23.16
C ASP A 168 -14.60 -25.75 23.48
#